data_AF-A0ABD2W3I3-F1
#
_entry.id   AF-A0ABD2W3I3-F1
#
_cell.length_a   1.000
_cell.length_b   1.000
_cell.length_c   1.000
_cell.angle_alpha   90.00
_cell.angle_beta   90.00
_cell.angle_gamma   90.00
#
_symmetry.space_group_name_H-M   'P 1'
#
loop_
_entity.id
_entity.type
_entity.pdbx_description
1 polymer ?
#
loop_
_entity_poly.entity_id
_entity_poly.type
_entity_poly.pdbx_seq_one_letter_code
_entity_poly.pdbx_strand_id
1 'polypeptide(L)'
;MPRKRKGKKSTICSEGPVVPKLVTEAEKSAECPLCLDTIKNNVQCRMGHLICVNCRSKVAKCPICRDPYDGTKCFAFDEVAEKLDSVKILLKDLDKLLEAPHTDKVIKITESQFDRMTEFIKFLMDTLEEVQSERVRNVWDRVQLNQMRFYMNYMLFLIKDVKK
;
A
#
# COMPACT_ATOMS: atom_id res chain seq x y z
N MET A 1 37.59 15.83 -28.63
CA MET A 1 37.11 15.66 -27.24
C MET A 1 35.58 15.71 -27.20
N PRO A 2 34.88 14.60 -26.93
CA PRO A 2 33.43 14.62 -26.77
C PRO A 2 33.03 14.87 -25.31
N ARG A 3 32.08 15.79 -25.12
CA ARG A 3 31.55 16.24 -23.82
C ARG A 3 30.78 15.10 -23.14
N LYS A 4 31.22 14.68 -21.95
CA LYS A 4 30.50 13.74 -21.07
C LYS A 4 29.14 14.34 -20.67
N ARG A 5 28.03 13.69 -21.08
CA ARG A 5 26.69 13.95 -20.53
C ARG A 5 26.68 13.47 -19.07
N LYS A 6 26.52 14.40 -18.12
CA LYS A 6 26.33 14.10 -16.70
C LYS A 6 24.99 13.38 -16.52
N GLY A 7 25.03 12.13 -16.06
CA GLY A 7 23.84 11.38 -15.66
C GLY A 7 23.17 12.06 -14.45
N LYS A 8 21.89 12.41 -14.59
CA LYS A 8 21.03 12.78 -13.46
C LYS A 8 20.75 11.49 -12.69
N LYS A 9 21.34 11.36 -11.49
CA LYS A 9 20.93 10.35 -10.52
C LYS A 9 19.52 10.74 -10.04
N SER A 10 18.48 10.04 -10.49
CA SER A 10 17.16 10.14 -9.88
C SER A 10 17.17 9.29 -8.61
N THR A 11 17.17 9.98 -7.48
CA THR A 11 16.86 9.44 -6.15
C THR A 11 15.44 8.91 -6.15
N ILE A 12 15.26 7.59 -6.12
CA ILE A 12 13.97 6.99 -5.75
C ILE A 12 14.06 6.70 -4.26
N CYS A 13 13.54 7.64 -3.48
CA CYS A 13 13.19 7.43 -2.08
C CYS A 13 12.00 6.48 -2.00
N SER A 14 11.97 5.68 -0.95
CA SER A 14 10.89 4.78 -0.51
C SER A 14 9.49 5.32 -0.83
N GLU A 15 8.86 4.81 -1.89
CA GLU A 15 7.46 5.12 -2.21
C GLU A 15 6.56 4.04 -1.61
N GLY A 16 5.45 4.45 -1.00
CA GLY A 16 4.39 3.56 -0.50
C GLY A 16 3.73 2.75 -1.63
N PRO A 17 2.53 2.17 -1.41
CA PRO A 17 1.91 1.34 -2.42
C PRO A 17 1.75 2.11 -3.74
N VAL A 18 2.37 1.59 -4.80
CA VAL A 18 2.47 2.23 -6.14
C VAL A 18 1.10 2.26 -6.84
N VAL A 19 0.23 1.31 -6.53
CA VAL A 19 -1.06 1.10 -7.20
C VAL A 19 -2.07 2.23 -6.91
N PRO A 20 -2.31 2.67 -5.65
CA PRO A 20 -3.19 3.81 -5.36
C PRO A 20 -2.77 5.13 -6.05
N LYS A 21 -1.47 5.36 -6.19
CA LYS A 21 -0.94 6.61 -6.78
C LYS A 21 -1.23 6.70 -8.28
N LEU A 22 -1.09 5.58 -9.01
CA LEU A 22 -1.36 5.53 -10.45
C LEU A 22 -2.85 5.76 -10.78
N VAL A 23 -3.75 5.16 -10.01
CA VAL A 23 -5.20 5.30 -10.24
C VAL A 23 -5.66 6.73 -9.98
N THR A 24 -5.15 7.36 -8.92
CA THR A 24 -5.48 8.76 -8.60
C THR A 24 -4.94 9.75 -9.63
N GLU A 25 -3.76 9.51 -10.21
CA GLU A 25 -3.22 10.31 -11.31
C GLU A 25 -4.02 10.15 -12.61
N ALA A 26 -4.48 8.93 -12.90
CA ALA A 26 -5.32 8.66 -14.04
C ALA A 26 -6.72 9.30 -13.91
N GLU A 27 -7.30 9.31 -12.70
CA GLU A 27 -8.56 10.01 -12.41
C GLU A 27 -8.47 11.52 -12.66
N LYS A 28 -7.41 12.16 -12.17
CA LYS A 28 -7.17 13.59 -12.42
C LYS A 28 -7.02 13.91 -13.91
N SER A 29 -6.43 12.99 -14.67
CA SER A 29 -6.30 13.15 -16.12
C SER A 29 -7.64 13.02 -16.86
N ALA A 30 -8.65 12.43 -16.22
CA ALA A 30 -10.00 12.29 -16.75
C ALA A 30 -10.95 13.43 -16.30
N GLU A 31 -10.47 14.41 -15.54
CA GLU A 31 -11.25 15.56 -15.09
C GLU A 31 -11.36 16.64 -16.18
N CYS A 32 -12.51 17.31 -16.21
CA CYS A 32 -12.70 18.45 -17.09
C CYS A 32 -11.95 19.68 -16.54
N PRO A 33 -11.11 20.37 -17.32
CA PRO A 33 -10.38 21.56 -16.85
C PRO A 33 -11.28 22.76 -16.50
N LEU A 34 -12.59 22.67 -16.78
CA LEU A 34 -13.55 23.76 -16.55
C LEU A 34 -14.41 23.56 -15.30
N CYS A 35 -14.86 22.33 -15.02
CA CYS A 35 -15.70 22.03 -13.86
C CYS A 35 -15.04 21.12 -12.83
N LEU A 36 -13.87 20.54 -13.15
CA LEU A 36 -13.15 19.59 -12.31
C LEU A 36 -13.91 18.28 -12.03
N ASP A 37 -15.04 18.05 -12.72
CA ASP A 37 -15.75 16.78 -12.68
C ASP A 37 -15.15 15.80 -13.69
N THR A 38 -15.29 14.50 -13.41
CA THR A 38 -14.95 13.43 -14.36
C THR A 38 -15.75 13.56 -15.65
N ILE A 39 -15.06 13.51 -16.79
CA ILE A 39 -15.67 13.65 -18.11
C ILE A 39 -16.45 12.37 -18.44
N LYS A 40 -17.79 12.42 -18.40
CA LYS A 40 -18.66 11.29 -18.82
C LYS A 40 -19.17 11.38 -20.26
N ASN A 41 -19.39 12.60 -20.72
CA ASN A 41 -19.80 12.89 -22.10
C ASN A 41 -18.83 13.92 -22.65
N ASN A 42 -17.88 13.45 -23.45
CA ASN A 42 -16.76 14.25 -23.91
C ASN A 42 -17.01 14.90 -25.28
N VAL A 43 -16.38 16.03 -25.52
CA VAL A 43 -16.13 16.59 -26.85
C VAL A 43 -14.65 16.89 -27.01
N GLN A 44 -14.14 16.62 -28.20
CA GLN A 44 -12.73 16.74 -28.52
C GLN A 44 -12.47 17.98 -29.39
N CYS A 45 -11.38 18.71 -29.10
CA CYS A 45 -10.89 19.72 -30.06
C CYS A 45 -10.07 19.06 -31.16
N ARG A 46 -9.76 19.80 -32.24
CA ARG A 46 -8.93 19.26 -33.35
C ARG A 46 -7.57 18.68 -32.92
N MET A 47 -7.01 19.16 -31.81
CA MET A 47 -5.74 18.67 -31.25
C MET A 47 -5.88 17.55 -30.21
N GLY A 48 -7.09 17.06 -29.92
CA GLY A 48 -7.29 15.91 -29.03
C GLY A 48 -7.69 16.21 -27.58
N HIS A 49 -7.70 17.47 -27.13
CA HIS A 49 -8.09 17.79 -25.75
C HIS A 49 -9.60 17.65 -25.53
N LEU A 50 -9.98 17.11 -24.37
CA LEU A 50 -11.35 16.77 -24.01
C LEU A 50 -11.93 17.73 -22.98
N ILE A 51 -13.22 18.03 -23.11
CA ILE A 51 -14.05 18.67 -22.08
C ILE A 51 -15.44 18.03 -22.06
N CYS A 52 -16.21 18.26 -21.00
CA CYS A 52 -17.61 17.83 -20.95
C CYS A 52 -18.48 18.59 -21.98
N VAL A 53 -19.48 17.92 -22.56
CA VAL A 53 -20.50 18.55 -23.42
C VAL A 53 -21.16 19.76 -22.75
N ASN A 54 -21.45 19.68 -21.45
CA ASN A 54 -22.05 20.79 -20.69
C ASN A 54 -21.12 22.01 -20.55
N CYS A 55 -19.80 21.78 -20.60
CA CYS A 55 -18.80 22.83 -20.51
C CYS A 55 -18.48 23.42 -21.89
N ARG A 56 -18.73 22.66 -22.96
CA ARG A 56 -18.53 23.10 -24.34
C ARG A 56 -19.36 24.32 -24.72
N SER A 57 -20.58 24.47 -24.19
CA SER A 57 -21.42 25.65 -24.46
C SER A 57 -20.86 26.93 -23.83
N LYS A 58 -20.01 26.81 -22.80
CA LYS A 58 -19.41 27.93 -22.06
C LYS A 58 -18.14 28.47 -22.71
N VAL A 59 -17.56 27.76 -23.68
CA VAL A 59 -16.29 28.11 -24.31
C VAL A 59 -16.37 28.00 -25.84
N ALA A 60 -15.81 28.99 -26.54
CA ALA A 60 -15.77 28.96 -28.01
C ALA A 60 -14.61 28.11 -28.55
N LYS A 61 -13.49 28.05 -27.82
CA LYS A 61 -12.23 27.39 -28.19
C LYS A 61 -11.70 26.56 -27.01
N CYS A 62 -10.83 25.61 -27.31
CA CYS A 62 -10.19 24.76 -26.30
C CYS A 62 -9.43 25.61 -25.26
N PRO A 63 -9.67 25.43 -23.94
CA PRO A 63 -8.97 26.19 -22.91
C PRO A 63 -7.48 25.82 -22.82
N ILE A 64 -7.08 24.67 -23.37
CA ILE A 64 -5.71 24.16 -23.32
C ILE A 64 -4.88 24.63 -24.51
N CYS A 65 -5.37 24.43 -25.75
CA CYS A 65 -4.61 24.73 -26.97
C CYS A 65 -5.21 25.82 -27.86
N ARG A 66 -6.39 26.35 -27.53
CA ARG A 66 -7.13 27.39 -28.28
C ARG A 66 -7.67 26.96 -29.66
N ASP A 67 -7.59 25.68 -30.01
CA ASP A 67 -8.23 25.17 -31.22
C ASP A 67 -9.75 25.08 -31.11
N PRO A 68 -10.48 25.19 -32.24
CA PRO A 68 -11.91 24.98 -32.25
C PRO A 68 -12.26 23.52 -31.95
N TYR A 69 -13.43 23.36 -31.33
CA TYR A 69 -14.11 22.07 -31.24
C TYR A 69 -14.96 21.86 -32.48
N ASP A 70 -14.88 20.67 -33.05
CA ASP A 70 -15.70 20.21 -34.17
C ASP A 70 -16.96 19.46 -33.71
N GLY A 71 -17.09 19.18 -32.41
CA GLY A 71 -18.21 18.42 -31.84
C GLY A 71 -17.99 16.91 -31.89
N THR A 72 -16.79 16.46 -32.27
CA THR A 72 -16.43 15.04 -32.30
C THR A 72 -16.35 14.49 -30.89
N LYS A 73 -17.01 13.34 -30.66
CA LYS A 73 -16.92 12.57 -29.43
C LYS A 73 -15.77 11.56 -29.52
N CYS A 74 -14.98 11.44 -28.47
CA CYS A 74 -13.89 10.46 -28.34
C CYS A 74 -14.41 9.19 -27.67
N PHE A 75 -14.80 8.18 -28.46
CA PHE A 75 -15.28 6.90 -27.93
C PHE A 75 -14.20 6.09 -27.22
N ALA A 76 -12.95 6.19 -27.67
CA ALA A 76 -11.82 5.53 -27.02
C ALA A 76 -11.62 6.01 -25.57
N PHE A 77 -11.85 7.30 -25.31
CA PHE A 77 -11.80 7.83 -23.96
C PHE A 77 -12.91 7.26 -23.07
N ASP A 78 -14.14 7.17 -23.58
CA ASP A 78 -15.25 6.58 -22.84
C ASP A 78 -14.96 5.12 -22.45
N GLU A 79 -14.42 4.32 -23.38
CA GLU A 79 -14.06 2.92 -23.11
C GLU A 79 -12.96 2.82 -22.04
N VAL A 80 -11.95 3.69 -22.09
CA VAL A 80 -10.88 3.73 -21.08
C VAL A 80 -11.42 4.19 -19.73
N ALA A 81 -12.30 5.19 -19.69
CA ALA A 81 -12.92 5.68 -18.47
C ALA A 81 -13.78 4.59 -17.79
N GLU A 82 -14.54 3.82 -18.56
CA GLU A 82 -15.35 2.70 -18.05
C GLU A 82 -14.47 1.59 -17.45
N LYS A 83 -13.36 1.25 -18.12
CA LYS A 83 -12.38 0.29 -17.59
C LYS A 83 -11.72 0.81 -16.33
N LEU A 84 -11.39 2.11 -16.27
CA LEU A 84 -10.81 2.74 -15.09
C LEU A 84 -11.75 2.69 -13.89
N ASP A 85 -13.04 2.97 -14.09
CA ASP A 85 -14.08 2.83 -13.06
C ASP A 85 -14.19 1.37 -12.56
N SER A 86 -14.13 0.40 -13.49
CA SER A 86 -14.16 -1.03 -13.16
C SER A 86 -12.95 -1.43 -12.30
N VAL A 87 -11.74 -1.00 -12.69
CA VAL A 87 -10.51 -1.24 -11.92
C VAL A 87 -10.60 -0.61 -10.53
N LYS A 88 -11.16 0.61 -10.42
CA LYS A 88 -11.34 1.28 -9.13
C LYS A 88 -12.28 0.50 -8.19
N ILE A 89 -13.37 -0.06 -8.73
CA ILE A 89 -14.28 -0.91 -7.96
C ILE A 89 -13.54 -2.17 -7.49
N LEU A 90 -12.83 -2.85 -8.40
CA LEU A 90 -12.05 -4.05 -8.07
C LEU A 90 -10.98 -3.76 -7.01
N LEU A 91 -10.27 -2.63 -7.09
CA LEU A 91 -9.28 -2.25 -6.08
C LEU A 91 -9.93 -1.95 -4.74
N LYS A 92 -11.08 -1.26 -4.71
CA LYS A 92 -11.83 -1.04 -3.46
C LYS A 92 -12.33 -2.34 -2.87
N ASP A 93 -12.79 -3.29 -3.69
CA ASP A 93 -13.25 -4.58 -3.21
C ASP A 93 -12.08 -5.46 -2.76
N LEU A 94 -10.92 -5.35 -3.41
CA LEU A 94 -9.69 -5.98 -2.96
C LEU A 94 -9.20 -5.38 -1.65
N ASP A 95 -9.21 -4.05 -1.51
CA ASP A 95 -8.91 -3.36 -0.24
C ASP A 95 -9.88 -3.82 0.84
N LYS A 96 -11.19 -3.91 0.55
CA LYS A 96 -12.17 -4.49 1.48
C LYS A 96 -11.94 -5.96 1.78
N LEU A 97 -11.28 -6.74 0.92
CA LEU A 97 -10.94 -8.15 1.17
C LEU A 97 -9.62 -8.29 1.96
N LEU A 98 -8.70 -7.35 1.79
CA LEU A 98 -7.46 -7.24 2.56
C LEU A 98 -7.73 -6.65 3.95
N GLU A 99 -8.65 -5.70 4.04
CA GLU A 99 -9.24 -5.17 5.26
C GLU A 99 -10.35 -6.09 5.79
N ALA A 100 -10.93 -6.96 4.94
CA ALA A 100 -11.87 -7.97 5.40
C ALA A 100 -11.06 -8.80 6.36
N PRO A 101 -11.48 -8.87 7.62
CA PRO A 101 -10.65 -9.47 8.60
C PRO A 101 -10.56 -10.94 8.20
N HIS A 102 -9.34 -11.43 7.95
CA HIS A 102 -9.00 -12.75 8.42
C HIS A 102 -9.32 -12.69 9.91
N THR A 103 -10.56 -13.12 10.22
CA THR A 103 -11.50 -12.54 11.20
C THR A 103 -10.84 -11.90 12.41
N ASP A 104 -11.36 -10.80 12.97
CA ASP A 104 -10.89 -10.29 14.27
C ASP A 104 -10.74 -11.42 15.29
N LYS A 105 -11.55 -12.48 15.14
CA LYS A 105 -11.42 -13.77 15.82
C LYS A 105 -10.07 -14.47 15.56
N VAL A 106 -9.66 -14.73 14.32
CA VAL A 106 -8.35 -15.31 13.98
C VAL A 106 -7.19 -14.46 14.47
N ILE A 107 -7.23 -13.13 14.31
CA ILE A 107 -6.20 -12.24 14.87
C ILE A 107 -6.16 -12.35 16.40
N LYS A 108 -7.29 -12.20 17.09
CA LYS A 108 -7.37 -12.34 18.55
C LYS A 108 -6.96 -13.73 19.05
N ILE A 109 -7.32 -14.79 18.33
CA ILE A 109 -6.90 -16.16 18.64
C ILE A 109 -5.37 -16.25 18.55
N THR A 110 -4.80 -15.70 17.48
CA THR A 110 -3.36 -15.72 17.21
C THR A 110 -2.60 -14.89 18.26
N GLU A 111 -3.06 -13.68 18.57
CA GLU A 111 -2.52 -12.84 19.64
C GLU A 111 -2.59 -13.54 21.00
N SER A 112 -3.72 -14.19 21.31
CA SER A 112 -3.91 -14.98 22.53
C SER A 112 -2.96 -16.18 22.61
N GLN A 113 -2.70 -16.87 21.51
CA GLN A 113 -1.69 -17.94 21.49
C GLN A 113 -0.28 -17.39 21.75
N PHE A 114 0.05 -16.23 21.16
CA PHE A 114 1.34 -15.57 21.40
C PHE A 114 1.50 -15.06 22.83
N ASP A 115 0.42 -14.62 23.50
CA ASP A 115 0.46 -14.25 24.92
C ASP A 115 0.72 -15.48 25.80
N ARG A 116 0.02 -16.58 25.57
CA ARG A 116 0.28 -17.85 26.26
C ARG A 116 1.71 -18.34 26.06
N MET A 117 2.22 -18.23 24.84
CA MET A 117 3.60 -18.61 24.54
C MET A 117 4.61 -17.69 25.26
N THR A 118 4.31 -16.40 25.37
CA THR A 118 5.13 -15.43 26.12
C THR A 118 5.15 -15.76 27.60
N GLU A 119 4.00 -16.05 28.21
CA GLU A 119 3.89 -16.45 29.61
C GLU A 119 4.64 -17.76 29.88
N PHE A 120 4.50 -18.74 29.00
CA PHE A 120 5.23 -20.01 29.10
C PHE A 120 6.74 -19.82 29.01
N ILE A 121 7.23 -19.00 28.08
CA ILE A 121 8.67 -18.71 27.98
C ILE A 121 9.18 -18.01 29.25
N LYS A 122 8.42 -17.06 29.81
CA LYS A 122 8.79 -16.41 31.08
C LYS A 122 8.84 -17.41 32.24
N PHE A 123 7.84 -18.29 32.35
CA PHE A 123 7.84 -19.35 33.34
C PHE A 123 9.07 -20.26 33.22
N LEU A 124 9.45 -20.65 32.00
CA LEU A 124 10.66 -21.42 31.78
C LEU A 124 11.93 -20.64 32.16
N MET A 125 11.97 -19.33 31.90
CA MET A 125 13.09 -18.49 32.33
C MET A 125 13.23 -18.44 33.85
N ASP A 126 12.13 -18.25 34.58
CA ASP A 126 12.12 -18.22 36.05
C ASP A 126 12.57 -19.57 36.63
N THR A 127 12.07 -20.67 36.05
CA THR A 127 12.48 -22.03 36.43
C THR A 127 13.99 -22.25 36.22
N LEU A 128 14.55 -21.76 35.10
CA LEU A 128 15.98 -21.87 34.82
C LEU A 128 16.84 -21.05 35.79
N GLU A 129 16.31 -19.95 36.31
CA GLU A 129 16.98 -19.12 37.32
C GLU A 129 16.94 -19.79 38.71
N GLU A 130 15.81 -20.40 39.07
CA GLU A 130 15.68 -21.20 40.30
C GLU A 130 16.63 -22.40 40.29
N VAL A 131 16.66 -23.18 39.20
CA VAL A 131 17.57 -24.34 39.04
C VAL A 131 19.05 -23.90 39.09
N GLN A 132 19.38 -22.70 38.62
CA GLN A 132 20.72 -22.12 38.75
C GLN A 132 21.08 -21.76 40.19
N SER A 133 20.11 -21.29 40.96
CA SER A 133 20.28 -20.89 42.36
C SER A 133 20.45 -22.09 43.28
N GLU A 134 19.83 -23.22 42.93
CA GLU A 134 19.95 -24.46 43.67
C GLU A 134 21.33 -25.09 43.43
N ARG A 135 21.93 -25.59 44.50
CA ARG A 135 23.30 -26.14 44.52
C ARG A 135 23.38 -27.52 43.82
N VAL A 136 22.57 -27.77 42.79
CA VAL A 136 22.56 -29.00 41.99
C VAL A 136 23.56 -28.84 40.85
N ARG A 137 24.85 -28.89 41.21
CA ARG A 137 25.99 -28.49 40.36
C ARG A 137 26.22 -29.36 39.10
N ASN A 138 25.31 -30.26 38.73
CA ASN A 138 25.63 -31.40 37.85
C ASN A 138 24.60 -31.71 36.75
N VAL A 139 23.53 -30.93 36.56
CA VAL A 139 22.52 -31.25 35.51
C VAL A 139 22.73 -30.43 34.24
N TRP A 140 23.05 -29.15 34.38
CA TRP A 140 23.30 -28.23 33.25
C TRP A 140 24.49 -27.32 33.59
N ASP A 141 25.43 -27.18 32.66
CA ASP A 141 26.55 -26.26 32.84
C ASP A 141 26.15 -24.79 32.56
N ARG A 142 27.01 -23.86 32.98
CA ARG A 142 26.76 -22.41 32.83
C ARG A 142 26.62 -21.98 31.36
N VAL A 143 27.23 -22.72 30.42
CA VAL A 143 27.19 -22.42 28.98
C VAL A 143 25.82 -22.82 28.41
N GLN A 144 25.36 -24.03 28.74
CA GLN A 144 24.06 -24.54 28.32
C GLN A 144 22.92 -23.66 28.84
N LEU A 145 22.99 -23.21 30.09
CA LEU A 145 22.00 -22.32 30.69
C LEU A 145 21.96 -20.94 30.00
N ASN A 146 23.12 -20.36 29.70
CA ASN A 146 23.21 -19.10 28.95
C ASN A 146 22.68 -19.24 27.52
N GLN A 147 22.95 -20.37 26.86
CA GLN A 147 22.45 -20.68 25.53
C GLN A 147 20.91 -20.82 25.54
N MET A 148 20.35 -21.51 26.53
CA MET A 148 18.90 -21.64 26.71
C MET A 148 18.23 -20.27 26.90
N ARG A 149 18.82 -19.43 27.77
CA ARG A 149 18.37 -18.05 28.01
C ARG A 149 18.45 -17.20 26.73
N PHE A 150 19.48 -17.36 25.90
CA PHE A 150 19.58 -16.66 24.62
C PHE A 150 18.43 -17.03 23.68
N TYR A 151 18.14 -18.33 23.50
CA TYR A 151 17.04 -18.77 22.65
C TYR A 151 15.68 -18.29 23.15
N MET A 152 15.43 -18.32 24.47
CA MET A 152 14.18 -17.80 25.03
C MET A 152 14.00 -16.30 24.76
N ASN A 153 15.06 -15.50 24.91
CA ASN A 153 15.01 -14.08 24.58
C ASN A 153 14.80 -13.82 23.08
N TYR A 154 15.41 -14.63 22.22
CA TYR A 154 15.19 -14.56 20.77
C TYR A 154 13.74 -14.89 20.40
N MET A 155 13.16 -15.93 20.99
CA MET A 155 11.75 -16.28 20.79
C MET A 155 10.81 -15.15 21.26
N LEU A 156 11.08 -14.53 22.40
CA LEU A 156 10.33 -13.35 22.87
C LEU A 156 10.45 -12.16 21.91
N PHE A 157 11.63 -11.95 21.32
CA PHE A 157 11.84 -10.91 20.31
C PHE A 157 11.01 -11.18 19.05
N LEU A 158 11.03 -12.41 18.53
CA LEU A 158 10.24 -12.80 17.35
C LEU A 158 8.73 -12.64 17.61
N ILE A 159 8.24 -13.05 18.79
CA ILE A 159 6.84 -12.90 19.16
C ILE A 159 6.42 -11.41 19.17
N LYS A 160 7.28 -10.53 19.69
CA LYS A 160 7.03 -9.07 19.68
C LYS A 160 7.01 -8.48 18.28
N ASP A 161 7.83 -9.00 17.37
CA ASP A 161 7.90 -8.48 16.01
C ASP A 161 6.71 -8.92 15.16
N VAL A 162 6.20 -10.15 15.37
CA VAL A 162 4.97 -10.65 14.74
C VAL A 162 3.70 -9.91 15.23
N LYS A 163 3.75 -9.32 16.43
CA LYS A 163 2.64 -8.54 17.03
C LYS A 163 2.58 -7.06 16.63
N LYS A 164 3.56 -6.54 15.89
CA LYS A 164 3.58 -5.15 15.39
C LYS A 164 2.78 -5.03 14.10
#